data_AF-A0AAD3GYT9-F1
#
_entry.id   AF-A0AAD3GYT9-F1
#
_cell.length_a   1.000
_cell.length_b   1.000
_cell.length_c   1.000
_cell.angle_alpha   90.00
_cell.angle_beta   90.00
_cell.angle_gamma   90.00
#
_symmetry.space_group_name_H-M   'P 1'
#
loop_
_entity.id
_entity.type
_entity.pdbx_description
1 polymer ?
#
loop_
_entity_poly.entity_id
_entity_poly.type
_entity_poly.pdbx_seq_one_letter_code
_entity_poly.pdbx_strand_id
1 'polypeptide(L)'
;MNISTFQSNLDFIKSLYFNEEWKDEDCKKEILEVLEEANEKIEKAFGESMHMLFDHKPSVEAVEKVANKFPSTLSYIDEDDGRIPIQLAAATIDGPQYVPVLAKEGVKHKVGGDDARGGLLLEDPKYSDGWNTLECLSNAGDDDEERLRVMKELRDLGLLLKKDIREHKLLGISCWKDNQMRFEFLVRLDPDALIETRIGDNPLIHYVSTQVDERIILLLKAGFEYHANVGGLLFVEDDNGTTAFDFLCNEKGVEKTMSLLYQILSPKRDYPILHHVFINAPQHKDLFMKKFPWAYHLKDHNGRTLHQAVLAAGPNIMNANDILLATLSDNQIQTKDPITTLYPFAAMAVGEYADLEQCYYLLRRQPSVMDKRSRVGNTRSRKRRKMSK
;
A
#
# COMPACT_ATOMS: atom_id res chain seq x y z
N MET A 1 15.42 37.52 -26.11
CA MET A 1 16.88 37.36 -25.93
C MET A 1 17.14 35.89 -25.62
N ASN A 2 18.10 35.21 -26.26
CA ASN A 2 18.39 33.81 -25.92
C ASN A 2 19.14 33.78 -24.56
N ILE A 3 18.80 32.82 -23.69
CA ILE A 3 19.44 32.60 -22.38
C ILE A 3 20.98 32.56 -22.51
N SER A 4 21.49 31.96 -23.60
CA SER A 4 22.93 31.92 -23.87
C SER A 4 23.53 33.30 -24.06
N THR A 5 22.84 34.21 -24.73
CA THR A 5 23.30 35.59 -24.97
C THR A 5 23.33 36.39 -23.67
N PHE A 6 22.31 36.26 -22.82
CA PHE A 6 22.30 36.92 -21.53
C PHE A 6 23.45 36.42 -20.66
N GLN A 7 23.69 35.10 -20.63
CA GLN A 7 24.76 34.54 -19.83
C GLN A 7 26.14 34.98 -20.32
N SER A 8 26.38 34.95 -21.63
CA SER A 8 27.64 35.45 -22.19
C SER A 8 27.86 36.91 -21.85
N ASN A 9 26.80 37.73 -21.83
CA ASN A 9 26.88 39.12 -21.41
C ASN A 9 27.19 39.24 -19.91
N LEU A 10 26.55 38.44 -19.07
CA LEU A 10 26.77 38.44 -17.63
C LEU A 10 28.19 37.98 -17.27
N ASP A 11 28.68 36.92 -17.93
CA ASP A 11 30.02 36.38 -17.76
C ASP A 11 31.07 37.37 -18.30
N PHE A 12 30.78 38.05 -19.42
CA PHE A 12 31.62 39.13 -19.94
C PHE A 12 31.71 40.29 -18.95
N ILE A 13 30.58 40.76 -18.41
CA ILE A 13 30.58 41.86 -17.43
C ILE A 13 31.31 41.45 -16.15
N LYS A 14 31.11 40.22 -15.65
CA LYS A 14 31.90 39.67 -14.54
C LYS A 14 33.39 39.63 -14.86
N SER A 15 33.77 39.23 -16.08
CA SER A 15 35.18 39.20 -16.50
C SER A 15 35.81 40.60 -16.56
N LEU A 16 35.04 41.62 -16.97
CA LEU A 16 35.49 43.02 -16.91
C LEU A 16 35.65 43.48 -15.46
N TYR A 17 34.74 43.05 -14.58
CA TYR A 17 34.75 43.39 -13.17
C TYR A 17 35.95 42.82 -12.41
N PHE A 18 36.35 41.58 -12.74
CA PHE A 18 37.48 40.90 -12.11
C PHE A 18 38.84 41.20 -12.75
N ASN A 19 38.88 41.92 -13.88
CA ASN A 19 40.12 42.45 -14.42
C ASN A 19 40.52 43.73 -13.66
N GLU A 20 41.76 43.80 -13.17
CA GLU A 20 42.31 44.90 -12.34
C GLU A 20 42.36 46.28 -13.05
N GLU A 21 41.82 46.41 -14.26
CA GLU A 21 41.92 47.62 -15.08
C GLU A 21 40.93 48.72 -14.66
N TRP A 22 39.87 48.42 -13.92
CA TRP A 22 38.93 49.42 -13.41
C TRP A 22 39.40 49.93 -12.05
N LYS A 23 39.88 51.18 -11.99
CA LYS A 23 40.36 51.83 -10.75
C LYS A 23 39.27 52.57 -9.99
N ASP A 24 38.10 52.77 -10.59
CA ASP A 24 37.00 53.50 -9.99
C ASP A 24 36.08 52.52 -9.24
N GLU A 25 36.18 52.54 -7.91
CA GLU A 25 35.38 51.67 -7.04
C GLU A 25 33.89 52.07 -7.01
N ASP A 26 33.56 53.34 -7.25
CA ASP A 26 32.16 53.78 -7.29
C ASP A 26 31.47 53.27 -8.55
N CYS A 27 32.13 53.34 -9.71
CA CYS A 27 31.60 52.81 -10.97
C CYS A 27 31.43 51.28 -10.93
N LYS A 28 32.36 50.58 -10.28
CA LYS A 28 32.24 49.14 -10.01
C LYS A 28 30.97 48.83 -9.21
N LYS A 29 30.75 49.57 -8.13
CA LYS A 29 29.57 49.40 -7.27
C LYS A 29 28.27 49.61 -8.05
N GLU A 30 28.17 50.67 -8.86
CA GLU A 30 26.99 50.93 -9.69
C GLU A 30 26.71 49.80 -10.70
N ILE A 31 27.74 49.24 -11.34
CA ILE A 31 27.59 48.12 -12.29
C ILE A 31 27.10 46.87 -11.57
N LEU A 32 27.62 46.56 -10.38
CA LEU A 32 27.15 45.45 -9.56
C LEU A 32 25.67 45.61 -9.19
N GLU A 33 25.27 46.79 -8.72
CA GLU A 33 23.87 47.08 -8.36
C GLU A 33 22.92 46.83 -9.55
N VAL A 34 23.29 47.28 -10.76
CA VAL A 34 22.51 47.04 -11.99
C VAL A 34 22.45 45.55 -12.35
N LEU A 35 23.55 44.82 -12.19
CA LEU A 35 23.58 43.37 -12.47
C LEU A 35 22.75 42.57 -11.48
N GLU A 36 22.80 42.93 -10.20
CA GLU A 36 22.00 42.32 -9.14
C GLU A 36 20.51 42.56 -9.41
N GLU A 37 20.11 43.80 -9.72
CA GLU A 37 18.73 44.13 -10.08
C GLU A 37 18.26 43.37 -11.34
N ALA A 38 19.12 43.27 -12.36
CA ALA A 38 18.81 42.53 -13.57
C ALA A 38 18.66 41.01 -13.29
N ASN A 39 19.53 40.45 -12.45
CA ASN A 39 19.47 39.03 -12.08
C ASN A 39 18.20 38.74 -11.27
N GLU A 40 17.86 39.58 -10.29
CA GLU A 40 16.63 39.46 -9.51
C GLU A 40 15.39 39.48 -10.40
N LYS A 41 15.31 40.43 -11.34
CA LYS A 41 14.19 40.51 -12.31
C LYS A 41 14.09 39.27 -13.19
N ILE A 42 15.22 38.68 -13.57
CA ILE A 42 15.27 37.47 -14.40
C ILE A 42 14.86 36.24 -13.61
N GLU A 43 15.38 36.10 -12.38
CA GLU A 43 14.99 35.01 -11.48
C GLU A 43 13.51 35.07 -11.14
N LYS A 44 12.97 36.28 -10.89
CA LYS A 44 11.52 36.49 -10.72
C LYS A 44 10.75 36.05 -11.96
N ALA A 45 11.13 36.52 -13.16
CA ALA A 45 10.44 36.16 -14.39
C ALA A 45 10.48 34.65 -14.70
N PHE A 46 11.61 33.98 -14.43
CA PHE A 46 11.71 32.53 -14.57
C PHE A 46 10.94 31.80 -13.48
N GLY A 47 10.93 32.28 -12.23
CA GLY A 47 10.12 31.75 -11.14
C GLY A 47 8.63 31.76 -11.50
N GLU A 48 8.11 32.89 -11.95
CA GLU A 48 6.74 33.04 -12.47
C GLU A 48 6.49 32.08 -13.66
N SER A 49 7.45 31.98 -14.59
CA SER A 49 7.31 31.08 -15.75
C SER A 49 7.30 29.59 -15.35
N MET A 50 7.99 29.22 -14.27
CA MET A 50 8.03 27.85 -13.74
C MET A 50 6.71 27.46 -13.05
N HIS A 51 5.89 28.42 -12.66
CA HIS A 51 4.51 28.17 -12.24
C HIS A 51 3.58 27.90 -13.43
N MET A 52 3.88 28.45 -14.60
CA MET A 52 3.06 28.31 -15.82
C MET A 52 3.46 27.13 -16.73
N LEU A 53 4.13 26.10 -16.18
CA LEU A 53 4.62 24.95 -16.98
C LEU A 53 3.48 24.20 -17.70
N PHE A 54 2.30 24.13 -17.09
CA PHE A 54 1.13 23.48 -17.68
C PHE A 54 0.51 24.28 -18.83
N ASP A 55 0.64 25.61 -18.80
CA ASP A 55 0.13 26.50 -19.86
C ASP A 55 1.08 26.60 -21.05
N HIS A 56 2.38 26.78 -20.77
CA HIS A 56 3.38 26.98 -21.82
C HIS A 56 3.97 25.69 -22.39
N LYS A 57 3.85 24.59 -21.64
CA LYS A 57 4.32 23.25 -22.02
C LYS A 57 5.75 23.22 -22.60
N PRO A 58 6.75 23.83 -21.94
CA PRO A 58 8.13 23.77 -22.40
C PRO A 58 8.66 22.33 -22.40
N SER A 59 9.75 22.04 -23.12
CA SER A 59 10.34 20.70 -23.01
C SER A 59 10.95 20.46 -21.63
N VAL A 60 10.99 19.20 -21.19
CA VAL A 60 11.62 18.81 -19.91
C VAL A 60 13.08 19.26 -19.86
N GLU A 61 13.82 19.21 -20.98
CA GLU A 61 15.21 19.70 -21.04
C GLU A 61 15.31 21.22 -20.90
N ALA A 62 14.30 21.97 -21.35
CA ALA A 62 14.26 23.41 -21.14
C ALA A 62 14.06 23.74 -19.66
N VAL A 63 13.14 23.02 -18.99
CA VAL A 63 12.93 23.13 -17.53
C VAL A 63 14.20 22.76 -16.77
N GLU A 64 14.87 21.65 -17.12
CA GLU A 64 16.14 21.24 -16.51
C GLU A 64 17.21 22.32 -16.67
N LYS A 65 17.33 22.93 -17.85
CA LYS A 65 18.30 24.01 -18.10
C LYS A 65 18.01 25.26 -17.27
N VAL A 66 16.75 25.66 -17.15
CA VAL A 66 16.36 26.82 -16.32
C VAL A 66 16.66 26.52 -14.85
N ALA A 67 16.25 25.37 -14.35
CA ALA A 67 16.47 24.95 -12.97
C ALA A 67 17.96 24.87 -12.58
N ASN A 68 18.80 24.28 -13.45
CA ASN A 68 20.25 24.25 -13.22
C ASN A 68 20.88 25.65 -13.27
N LYS A 69 20.32 26.55 -14.09
CA LYS A 69 20.90 27.86 -14.33
C LYS A 69 20.49 28.90 -13.29
N PHE A 70 19.25 28.82 -12.82
CA PHE A 70 18.64 29.71 -11.86
C PHE A 70 17.99 28.88 -10.73
N PRO A 71 18.77 28.25 -9.84
CA PRO A 71 18.22 27.33 -8.84
C PRO A 71 17.18 27.94 -7.90
N SER A 72 17.26 29.25 -7.64
CA SER A 72 16.29 29.99 -6.82
C SER A 72 14.86 29.91 -7.36
N THR A 73 14.69 29.69 -8.67
CA THR A 73 13.37 29.56 -9.30
C THR A 73 12.63 28.31 -8.83
N LEU A 74 13.33 27.27 -8.39
CA LEU A 74 12.72 26.03 -7.87
C LEU A 74 12.03 26.23 -6.52
N SER A 75 12.46 27.24 -5.76
CA SER A 75 11.87 27.65 -4.48
C SER A 75 11.08 28.96 -4.59
N TYR A 76 10.82 29.44 -5.81
CA TYR A 76 10.07 30.67 -6.02
C TYR A 76 8.62 30.48 -5.57
N ILE A 77 8.21 31.25 -4.58
CA ILE A 77 6.87 31.19 -4.02
C ILE A 77 5.96 32.07 -4.87
N ASP A 78 4.90 31.48 -5.40
CA ASP A 78 3.86 32.24 -6.09
C ASP A 78 3.14 33.18 -5.11
N GLU A 79 2.96 34.43 -5.51
CA GLU A 79 2.38 35.47 -4.64
C GLU A 79 0.87 35.23 -4.38
N ASP A 80 0.16 34.55 -5.30
CA ASP A 80 -1.29 34.36 -5.25
C ASP A 80 -1.69 33.09 -4.49
N ASP A 81 -0.93 32.00 -4.64
CA ASP A 81 -1.25 30.71 -4.02
C ASP A 81 -0.23 30.20 -2.99
N GLY A 82 0.96 30.82 -2.90
CA GLY A 82 2.00 30.45 -1.95
C GLY A 82 2.76 29.17 -2.31
N ARG A 83 2.49 28.54 -3.45
CA ARG A 83 3.13 27.29 -3.85
C ARG A 83 4.51 27.54 -4.44
N ILE A 84 5.30 26.48 -4.47
CA ILE A 84 6.50 26.38 -5.30
C ILE A 84 6.19 25.60 -6.60
N PRO A 85 7.00 25.73 -7.67
CA PRO A 85 6.67 25.17 -8.99
C PRO A 85 6.32 23.69 -9.02
N ILE A 86 7.00 22.86 -8.20
CA ILE A 86 6.74 21.41 -8.17
C ILE A 86 5.34 21.05 -7.65
N GLN A 87 4.82 21.82 -6.68
CA GLN A 87 3.49 21.62 -6.11
C GLN A 87 2.42 21.92 -7.16
N LEU A 88 2.57 23.04 -7.89
CA LEU A 88 1.66 23.42 -8.96
C LEU A 88 1.74 22.46 -10.16
N ALA A 89 2.95 21.98 -10.50
CA ALA A 89 3.13 20.96 -11.53
C ALA A 89 2.38 19.66 -11.19
N ALA A 90 2.41 19.18 -9.94
CA ALA A 90 1.68 17.99 -9.54
C ALA A 90 0.15 18.17 -9.50
N ALA A 91 -0.31 19.39 -9.18
CA ALA A 91 -1.73 19.72 -9.03
C ALA A 91 -2.48 19.95 -10.35
N THR A 92 -1.77 20.12 -11.48
CA THR A 92 -2.38 20.42 -12.79
C THR A 92 -2.45 19.20 -13.71
N ILE A 93 -3.20 19.27 -14.81
CA ILE A 93 -3.39 18.13 -15.72
C ILE A 93 -2.12 17.84 -16.53
N ASP A 94 -1.50 18.86 -17.12
CA ASP A 94 -0.32 18.73 -18.00
C ASP A 94 1.03 18.93 -17.29
N GLY A 95 1.01 19.31 -16.02
CA GLY A 95 2.19 19.56 -15.20
C GLY A 95 2.95 18.32 -14.68
N PRO A 96 2.33 17.14 -14.42
CA PRO A 96 3.01 16.04 -13.72
C PRO A 96 4.31 15.58 -14.36
N GLN A 97 4.43 15.63 -15.69
CA GLN A 97 5.64 15.26 -16.43
C GLN A 97 6.89 16.06 -16.02
N TYR A 98 6.74 17.26 -15.42
CA TYR A 98 7.86 18.07 -14.95
C TYR A 98 8.27 17.72 -13.51
N VAL A 99 7.44 17.02 -12.75
CA VAL A 99 7.71 16.72 -11.34
C VAL A 99 9.04 15.96 -11.14
N PRO A 100 9.39 14.92 -11.94
CA PRO A 100 10.67 14.22 -11.77
C PRO A 100 11.89 15.12 -11.94
N VAL A 101 11.90 15.98 -12.97
CA VAL A 101 13.02 16.90 -13.20
C VAL A 101 13.09 17.97 -12.12
N LEU A 102 11.95 18.55 -11.70
CA LEU A 102 11.90 19.55 -10.64
C LEU A 102 12.38 18.97 -9.31
N ALA A 103 11.96 17.75 -8.96
CA ALA A 103 12.41 17.08 -7.73
C ALA A 103 13.91 16.77 -7.76
N LYS A 104 14.39 16.21 -8.89
CA LYS A 104 15.82 15.87 -9.09
C LYS A 104 16.71 17.09 -8.96
N GLU A 105 16.38 18.19 -9.64
CA GLU A 105 17.14 19.44 -9.52
C GLU A 105 16.95 20.08 -8.14
N GLY A 106 15.74 20.00 -7.58
CA GLY A 106 15.45 20.47 -6.23
C GLY A 106 16.29 19.79 -5.15
N VAL A 107 16.55 18.49 -5.27
CA VAL A 107 17.44 17.75 -4.36
C VAL A 107 18.88 18.28 -4.43
N LYS A 108 19.41 18.53 -5.64
CA LYS A 108 20.77 19.08 -5.80
C LYS A 108 20.92 20.45 -5.13
N HIS A 109 19.85 21.24 -5.17
CA HIS A 109 19.81 22.61 -4.65
C HIS A 109 19.16 22.74 -3.27
N LYS A 110 18.85 21.61 -2.60
CA LYS A 110 18.27 21.56 -1.25
C LYS A 110 16.97 22.35 -1.09
N VAL A 111 16.11 22.32 -2.11
CA VAL A 111 14.79 22.99 -2.07
C VAL A 111 13.95 22.40 -0.94
N GLY A 112 13.56 23.24 0.02
CA GLY A 112 12.84 22.85 1.24
C GLY A 112 13.70 22.26 2.35
N GLY A 113 15.02 22.17 2.18
CA GLY A 113 15.94 21.54 3.11
C GLY A 113 16.31 20.09 2.75
N ASP A 114 17.18 19.48 3.55
CA ASP A 114 17.78 18.17 3.25
C ASP A 114 16.74 17.03 3.25
N ASP A 115 15.69 17.14 4.07
CA ASP A 115 14.65 16.10 4.20
C ASP A 115 13.44 16.30 3.27
N ALA A 116 13.31 17.47 2.63
CA ALA A 116 12.17 17.80 1.78
C ALA A 116 12.21 17.13 0.40
N ARG A 117 13.32 16.46 0.06
CA ARG A 117 13.55 15.77 -1.22
C ARG A 117 13.23 16.65 -2.44
N GLY A 118 13.79 17.86 -2.43
CA GLY A 118 13.62 18.81 -3.53
C GLY A 118 12.21 19.37 -3.64
N GLY A 119 11.55 19.58 -2.50
CA GLY A 119 10.20 20.13 -2.43
C GLY A 119 9.07 19.09 -2.45
N LEU A 120 9.36 17.81 -2.74
CA LEU A 120 8.34 16.76 -2.81
C LEU A 120 7.51 16.62 -1.52
N LEU A 121 8.14 16.82 -0.36
CA LEU A 121 7.51 16.66 0.95
C LEU A 121 7.11 17.98 1.61
N LEU A 122 7.22 19.11 0.89
CA LEU A 122 6.71 20.37 1.41
C LEU A 122 5.19 20.37 1.36
N GLU A 123 4.59 20.75 2.47
CA GLU A 123 3.15 20.98 2.57
C GLU A 123 2.74 22.05 1.56
N ASP A 124 1.68 21.76 0.81
CA ASP A 124 1.07 22.65 -0.16
C ASP A 124 0.11 23.58 0.61
N PRO A 125 0.36 24.90 0.61
CA PRO A 125 -0.40 25.86 1.40
C PRO A 125 -1.87 26.00 0.97
N LYS A 126 -2.26 25.52 -0.22
CA LYS A 126 -3.65 25.56 -0.68
C LYS A 126 -4.53 24.48 -0.08
N TYR A 127 -3.96 23.38 0.42
CA TYR A 127 -4.72 22.29 1.01
C TYR A 127 -4.77 22.46 2.53
N SER A 128 -5.99 22.53 3.09
CA SER A 128 -6.20 22.61 4.54
C SER A 128 -5.57 21.45 5.31
N ASP A 129 -5.41 20.32 4.63
CA ASP A 129 -4.91 19.07 5.20
C ASP A 129 -3.38 18.97 5.08
N GLY A 130 -2.70 20.01 4.57
CA GLY A 130 -1.24 20.08 4.47
C GLY A 130 -0.64 19.08 3.47
N TRP A 131 -1.36 18.79 2.38
CA TRP A 131 -0.91 17.78 1.42
C TRP A 131 0.41 18.14 0.78
N ASN A 132 1.30 17.18 0.58
CA ASN A 132 2.53 17.37 -0.17
C ASN A 132 2.39 16.92 -1.64
N THR A 133 3.47 17.06 -2.40
CA THR A 133 3.47 16.78 -3.84
C THR A 133 3.19 15.29 -4.14
N LEU A 134 3.66 14.36 -3.31
CA LEU A 134 3.38 12.92 -3.47
C LEU A 134 1.91 12.59 -3.23
N GLU A 135 1.30 13.26 -2.25
CA GLU A 135 -0.14 13.14 -1.96
C GLU A 135 -0.98 13.69 -3.11
N CYS A 136 -0.60 14.85 -3.67
CA CYS A 136 -1.22 15.42 -4.88
C CYS A 136 -1.15 14.47 -6.08
N LEU A 137 0.02 13.87 -6.35
CA LEU A 137 0.19 12.88 -7.42
C LEU A 137 -0.67 11.63 -7.20
N SER A 138 -0.89 11.25 -5.94
CA SER A 138 -1.67 10.05 -5.59
C SER A 138 -3.18 10.28 -5.71
N ASN A 139 -3.66 11.51 -5.45
CA ASN A 139 -5.08 11.84 -5.41
C ASN A 139 -5.69 12.23 -6.77
N ALA A 140 -4.96 12.98 -7.59
CA ALA A 140 -5.57 13.77 -8.66
C ALA A 140 -6.31 12.92 -9.72
N GLY A 141 -7.60 13.21 -9.91
CA GLY A 141 -8.56 12.34 -10.62
C GLY A 141 -8.45 12.30 -12.14
N ASP A 142 -7.58 13.13 -12.73
CA ASP A 142 -7.39 13.17 -14.18
C ASP A 142 -6.05 12.49 -14.56
N ASP A 143 -6.04 11.71 -15.65
CA ASP A 143 -4.87 11.02 -16.21
C ASP A 143 -4.11 10.08 -15.24
N ASP A 144 -4.69 8.89 -15.01
CA ASP A 144 -4.08 7.87 -14.14
C ASP A 144 -2.72 7.38 -14.65
N GLU A 145 -2.60 7.24 -15.97
CA GLU A 145 -1.44 6.68 -16.64
C GLU A 145 -0.22 7.61 -16.55
N GLU A 146 -0.40 8.90 -16.82
CA GLU A 146 0.69 9.87 -16.78
C GLU A 146 1.26 10.04 -15.37
N ARG A 147 0.40 10.17 -14.37
CA ARG A 147 0.85 10.27 -12.97
C ARG A 147 1.48 8.98 -12.48
N LEU A 148 0.99 7.81 -12.91
CA LEU A 148 1.68 6.55 -12.63
C LEU A 148 3.08 6.52 -13.26
N ARG A 149 3.25 7.03 -14.50
CA ARG A 149 4.57 7.14 -15.14
C ARG A 149 5.51 8.00 -14.30
N VAL A 150 5.04 9.15 -13.84
CA VAL A 150 5.78 10.06 -12.95
C VAL A 150 6.16 9.37 -11.62
N MET A 151 5.22 8.68 -10.97
CA MET A 151 5.51 7.96 -9.72
C MET A 151 6.55 6.85 -9.90
N LYS A 152 6.53 6.14 -11.03
CA LYS A 152 7.56 5.16 -11.39
C LYS A 152 8.92 5.81 -11.59
N GLU A 153 8.97 6.95 -12.29
CA GLU A 153 10.23 7.68 -12.48
C GLU A 153 10.78 8.21 -11.15
N LEU A 154 9.93 8.77 -10.28
CA LEU A 154 10.33 9.16 -8.92
C LEU A 154 10.84 7.96 -8.11
N ARG A 155 10.27 6.76 -8.32
CA ARG A 155 10.76 5.53 -7.69
C ARG A 155 12.14 5.14 -8.22
N ASP A 156 12.36 5.20 -9.53
CA ASP A 156 13.64 4.89 -10.17
C ASP A 156 14.75 5.88 -9.77
N LEU A 157 14.39 7.15 -9.54
CA LEU A 157 15.27 8.18 -8.99
C LEU A 157 15.54 8.02 -7.48
N GLY A 158 14.89 7.07 -6.80
CA GLY A 158 15.02 6.88 -5.36
C GLY A 158 14.34 7.96 -4.52
N LEU A 159 13.43 8.74 -5.12
CA LEU A 159 12.72 9.85 -4.48
C LEU A 159 11.36 9.43 -3.92
N LEU A 160 10.71 8.41 -4.49
CA LEU A 160 9.55 7.73 -3.90
C LEU A 160 9.99 6.46 -3.16
N LEU A 161 9.84 6.47 -1.84
CA LEU A 161 10.27 5.42 -0.93
C LEU A 161 9.08 4.60 -0.44
N LYS A 162 9.35 3.35 -0.03
CA LYS A 162 8.35 2.46 0.57
C LYS A 162 7.70 3.10 1.80
N LYS A 163 8.50 3.75 2.65
CA LYS A 163 8.04 4.41 3.88
C LYS A 163 7.02 5.53 3.62
N ASP A 164 7.15 6.22 2.49
CA ASP A 164 6.26 7.34 2.13
C ASP A 164 4.81 6.90 1.97
N ILE A 165 4.62 5.67 1.49
CA ILE A 165 3.30 5.07 1.29
C ILE A 165 2.52 5.05 2.60
N ARG A 166 3.21 4.76 3.71
CA ARG A 166 2.64 4.70 5.06
C ARG A 166 2.61 6.07 5.71
N GLU A 167 3.75 6.77 5.73
CA GLU A 167 3.92 8.08 6.39
C GLU A 167 2.95 9.13 5.84
N HIS A 168 2.74 9.14 4.52
CA HIS A 168 1.84 10.07 3.82
C HIS A 168 0.55 9.40 3.36
N LYS A 169 0.21 8.22 3.91
CA LYS A 169 -1.08 7.53 3.69
C LYS A 169 -1.48 7.43 2.21
N LEU A 170 -0.50 7.26 1.31
CA LEU A 170 -0.70 7.38 -0.13
C LEU A 170 -1.74 6.40 -0.66
N LEU A 171 -1.84 5.19 -0.06
CA LEU A 171 -2.89 4.22 -0.40
C LEU A 171 -4.29 4.73 -0.09
N GLY A 172 -4.48 5.39 1.05
CA GLY A 172 -5.78 5.96 1.41
C GLY A 172 -6.21 7.05 0.45
N ILE A 173 -5.24 7.86 0.02
CA ILE A 173 -5.44 8.97 -0.92
C ILE A 173 -5.69 8.43 -2.34
N SER A 174 -4.95 7.43 -2.78
CA SER A 174 -5.07 6.88 -4.14
C SER A 174 -6.21 5.87 -4.30
N CYS A 175 -6.93 5.49 -3.23
CA CYS A 175 -7.96 4.45 -3.29
C CYS A 175 -9.25 4.93 -3.99
N TRP A 176 -9.17 5.49 -5.19
CA TRP A 176 -10.29 5.90 -6.04
C TRP A 176 -10.29 5.09 -7.33
N LYS A 177 -11.47 4.95 -7.95
CA LYS A 177 -11.60 4.21 -9.21
C LYS A 177 -10.78 4.83 -10.34
N ASP A 178 -10.73 6.15 -10.40
CA ASP A 178 -9.98 6.89 -11.43
C ASP A 178 -8.46 6.91 -11.15
N ASN A 179 -8.04 6.35 -10.00
CA ASN A 179 -6.66 6.28 -9.54
C ASN A 179 -6.18 4.82 -9.42
N GLN A 180 -6.88 3.88 -10.07
CA GLN A 180 -6.70 2.45 -9.87
C GLN A 180 -5.26 1.99 -10.17
N MET A 181 -4.65 2.47 -11.26
CA MET A 181 -3.30 2.07 -11.67
C MET A 181 -2.24 2.57 -10.65
N ARG A 182 -2.38 3.79 -10.14
CA ARG A 182 -1.55 4.31 -9.05
C ARG A 182 -1.73 3.51 -7.75
N PHE A 183 -2.97 3.23 -7.37
CA PHE A 183 -3.27 2.42 -6.19
C PHE A 183 -2.62 1.03 -6.29
N GLU A 184 -2.81 0.32 -7.41
CA GLU A 184 -2.21 -1.00 -7.64
C GLU A 184 -0.68 -0.97 -7.69
N PHE A 185 -0.08 0.12 -8.18
CA PHE A 185 1.36 0.33 -8.12
C PHE A 185 1.85 0.49 -6.67
N LEU A 186 1.20 1.34 -5.87
CA LEU A 186 1.53 1.55 -4.46
C LEU A 186 1.36 0.27 -3.62
N VAL A 187 0.28 -0.48 -3.84
CA VAL A 187 0.07 -1.77 -3.16
C VAL A 187 1.19 -2.76 -3.51
N ARG A 188 1.63 -2.83 -4.77
CA ARG A 188 2.74 -3.71 -5.16
C ARG A 188 4.07 -3.30 -4.54
N LEU A 189 4.30 -2.01 -4.33
CA LEU A 189 5.50 -1.50 -3.66
C LEU A 189 5.49 -1.83 -2.16
N ASP A 190 4.33 -1.77 -1.52
CA ASP A 190 4.16 -2.07 -0.10
C ASP A 190 2.80 -2.72 0.21
N PRO A 191 2.70 -4.05 0.07
CA PRO A 191 1.43 -4.73 0.34
C PRO A 191 0.99 -4.58 1.79
N ASP A 192 1.94 -4.64 2.74
CA ASP A 192 1.65 -4.58 4.18
C ASP A 192 1.01 -3.25 4.60
N ALA A 193 1.22 -2.18 3.82
CA ALA A 193 0.56 -0.90 4.04
C ALA A 193 -0.98 -0.99 3.95
N LEU A 194 -1.56 -2.01 3.31
CA LEU A 194 -3.01 -2.25 3.33
C LEU A 194 -3.56 -2.54 4.73
N ILE A 195 -2.75 -3.18 5.59
CA ILE A 195 -3.12 -3.54 6.97
C ILE A 195 -2.63 -2.48 7.94
N GLU A 196 -1.40 -1.99 7.73
CA GLU A 196 -0.70 -1.14 8.70
C GLU A 196 -1.05 0.34 8.58
N THR A 197 -1.54 0.81 7.42
CA THR A 197 -1.90 2.22 7.24
C THR A 197 -3.12 2.56 8.09
N ARG A 198 -2.99 3.63 8.87
CA ARG A 198 -4.08 4.20 9.67
C ARG A 198 -4.43 5.61 9.23
N ILE A 199 -5.72 5.92 9.25
CA ILE A 199 -6.26 7.26 8.97
C ILE A 199 -6.98 7.72 10.24
N GLY A 200 -6.32 8.61 10.99
CA GLY A 200 -6.65 8.82 12.39
C GLY A 200 -6.35 7.54 13.18
N ASP A 201 -7.28 7.12 14.03
CA ASP A 201 -7.15 5.90 14.82
C ASP A 201 -7.63 4.65 14.08
N ASN A 202 -8.24 4.81 12.89
CA ASN A 202 -8.86 3.71 12.17
C ASN A 202 -7.90 3.04 11.18
N PRO A 203 -7.90 1.71 11.07
CA PRO A 203 -7.30 1.02 9.92
C PRO A 203 -7.87 1.54 8.60
N LEU A 204 -7.06 1.50 7.55
CA LEU A 204 -7.44 2.00 6.21
C LEU A 204 -8.79 1.43 5.73
N ILE A 205 -9.04 0.14 5.96
CA ILE A 205 -10.29 -0.51 5.54
C ILE A 205 -11.52 0.06 6.28
N HIS A 206 -11.43 0.40 7.56
CA HIS A 206 -12.52 1.02 8.31
C HIS A 206 -12.83 2.42 7.78
N TYR A 207 -11.79 3.22 7.50
CA TYR A 207 -11.98 4.52 6.86
C TYR A 207 -12.67 4.38 5.50
N VAL A 208 -12.17 3.50 4.63
CA VAL A 208 -12.74 3.27 3.29
C VAL A 208 -14.16 2.68 3.34
N SER A 209 -14.51 1.97 4.41
CA SER A 209 -15.85 1.41 4.61
C SER A 209 -16.94 2.49 4.70
N THR A 210 -16.60 3.71 5.10
CA THR A 210 -17.53 4.86 5.10
C THR A 210 -17.78 5.44 3.70
N GLN A 211 -16.97 5.07 2.71
CA GLN A 211 -16.93 5.70 1.39
C GLN A 211 -17.85 5.01 0.36
N VAL A 212 -17.75 5.42 -0.91
CA VAL A 212 -18.50 4.79 -2.01
C VAL A 212 -18.02 3.36 -2.30
N ASP A 213 -18.93 2.52 -2.83
CA ASP A 213 -18.72 1.08 -2.98
C ASP A 213 -17.52 0.73 -3.86
N GLU A 214 -17.21 1.56 -4.86
CA GLU A 214 -16.07 1.38 -5.76
C GLU A 214 -14.73 1.36 -5.01
N ARG A 215 -14.57 2.23 -3.99
CA ARG A 215 -13.35 2.28 -3.17
C ARG A 215 -13.22 1.03 -2.31
N ILE A 216 -14.33 0.58 -1.73
CA ILE A 216 -14.41 -0.66 -0.93
C ILE A 216 -14.02 -1.87 -1.79
N ILE A 217 -14.58 -1.97 -3.01
CA ILE A 217 -14.28 -3.07 -3.94
C ILE A 217 -12.80 -3.06 -4.33
N LEU A 218 -12.24 -1.89 -4.66
CA LEU A 218 -10.84 -1.75 -5.04
C LEU A 218 -9.91 -2.22 -3.90
N LEU A 219 -10.15 -1.72 -2.68
CA LEU A 219 -9.34 -2.04 -1.51
C LEU A 219 -9.44 -3.53 -1.13
N LEU A 220 -10.65 -4.09 -1.06
CA LEU A 220 -10.84 -5.50 -0.72
C LEU A 220 -10.28 -6.44 -1.79
N LYS A 221 -10.36 -6.10 -3.08
CA LYS A 221 -9.72 -6.89 -4.15
C LYS A 221 -8.21 -7.01 -3.93
N ALA A 222 -7.56 -5.90 -3.62
CA ALA A 222 -6.14 -5.87 -3.27
C ALA A 222 -5.87 -6.65 -1.98
N GLY A 223 -6.72 -6.47 -0.96
CA GLY A 223 -6.69 -7.26 0.27
C GLY A 223 -6.69 -8.77 0.02
N PHE A 224 -7.63 -9.29 -0.77
CA PHE A 224 -7.69 -10.71 -1.10
C PHE A 224 -6.54 -11.20 -1.98
N GLU A 225 -5.91 -10.31 -2.75
CA GLU A 225 -4.78 -10.66 -3.61
C GLU A 225 -3.48 -10.77 -2.81
N TYR A 226 -3.18 -9.79 -1.97
CA TYR A 226 -1.89 -9.70 -1.26
C TYR A 226 -1.94 -10.27 0.16
N HIS A 227 -3.12 -10.30 0.79
CA HIS A 227 -3.34 -10.66 2.19
C HIS A 227 -4.42 -11.74 2.37
N ALA A 228 -4.39 -12.71 1.45
CA ALA A 228 -5.30 -13.85 1.45
C ALA A 228 -5.29 -14.63 2.78
N ASN A 229 -4.11 -14.78 3.40
CA ASN A 229 -3.91 -15.52 4.65
C ASN A 229 -4.59 -14.87 5.88
N VAL A 230 -4.90 -13.57 5.83
CA VAL A 230 -5.57 -12.84 6.92
C VAL A 230 -7.01 -12.46 6.56
N GLY A 231 -7.61 -13.13 5.57
CA GLY A 231 -9.02 -12.92 5.24
C GLY A 231 -9.30 -11.73 4.32
N GLY A 232 -8.28 -11.19 3.64
CA GLY A 232 -8.45 -10.09 2.68
C GLY A 232 -8.94 -8.79 3.30
N LEU A 233 -8.38 -8.42 4.46
CA LEU A 233 -8.70 -7.24 5.28
C LEU A 233 -10.03 -7.30 6.06
N LEU A 234 -10.91 -8.28 5.79
CA LEU A 234 -12.23 -8.36 6.44
C LEU A 234 -12.18 -8.51 7.96
N PHE A 235 -11.13 -9.13 8.47
CA PHE A 235 -10.97 -9.39 9.91
C PHE A 235 -9.84 -8.58 10.53
N VAL A 236 -9.42 -7.49 9.85
CA VAL A 236 -8.59 -6.48 10.50
C VAL A 236 -9.46 -5.79 11.54
N GLU A 237 -8.97 -5.69 12.75
CA GLU A 237 -9.64 -5.07 13.89
C GLU A 237 -9.16 -3.63 14.08
N ASP A 238 -10.06 -2.77 14.55
CA ASP A 238 -9.69 -1.47 15.11
C ASP A 238 -9.23 -1.63 16.58
N ASP A 239 -8.94 -0.51 17.24
CA ASP A 239 -8.48 -0.53 18.64
C ASP A 239 -9.58 -0.96 19.64
N ASN A 240 -10.83 -1.06 19.19
CA ASN A 240 -11.96 -1.56 19.98
C ASN A 240 -12.23 -3.06 19.74
N GLY A 241 -11.45 -3.72 18.87
CA GLY A 241 -11.70 -5.11 18.46
C GLY A 241 -12.85 -5.27 17.46
N THR A 242 -13.32 -4.18 16.85
CA THR A 242 -14.36 -4.24 15.81
C THR A 242 -13.74 -4.61 14.48
N THR A 243 -14.17 -5.73 13.90
CA THR A 243 -13.65 -6.18 12.61
C THR A 243 -14.13 -5.27 11.47
N ALA A 244 -13.35 -5.18 10.39
CA ALA A 244 -13.75 -4.45 9.19
C ALA A 244 -15.08 -4.96 8.60
N PHE A 245 -15.36 -6.27 8.70
CA PHE A 245 -16.64 -6.84 8.28
C PHE A 245 -17.82 -6.32 9.12
N ASP A 246 -17.67 -6.29 10.45
CA ASP A 246 -18.69 -5.74 11.36
C ASP A 246 -18.94 -4.26 11.05
N PHE A 247 -17.85 -3.51 10.85
CA PHE A 247 -17.91 -2.10 10.49
C PHE A 247 -18.64 -1.87 9.16
N LEU A 248 -18.31 -2.64 8.11
CA LEU A 248 -19.01 -2.58 6.82
C LEU A 248 -20.50 -2.91 6.96
N CYS A 249 -20.85 -3.92 7.77
CA CYS A 249 -22.23 -4.31 7.99
C CYS A 249 -23.02 -3.22 8.72
N ASN A 250 -22.41 -2.51 9.66
CA ASN A 250 -23.01 -1.38 10.34
C ASN A 250 -23.24 -0.18 9.39
N GLU A 251 -22.25 0.14 8.56
CA GLU A 251 -22.30 1.30 7.65
C GLU A 251 -23.16 1.09 6.40
N LYS A 252 -23.11 -0.11 5.80
CA LYS A 252 -23.74 -0.40 4.51
C LYS A 252 -24.94 -1.33 4.61
N GLY A 253 -25.11 -2.00 5.76
CA GLY A 253 -26.06 -3.08 5.93
C GLY A 253 -25.50 -4.43 5.47
N VAL A 254 -25.96 -5.50 6.11
CA VAL A 254 -25.50 -6.88 5.89
C VAL A 254 -25.71 -7.32 4.44
N GLU A 255 -26.91 -7.14 3.88
CA GLU A 255 -27.22 -7.60 2.52
C GLU A 255 -26.35 -6.93 1.45
N LYS A 256 -26.13 -5.62 1.59
CA LYS A 256 -25.27 -4.86 0.68
C LYS A 256 -23.82 -5.31 0.80
N THR A 257 -23.31 -5.45 2.03
CA THR A 257 -21.95 -5.95 2.29
C THR A 257 -21.74 -7.33 1.67
N MET A 258 -22.67 -8.27 1.90
CA MET A 258 -22.58 -9.62 1.32
C MET A 258 -22.68 -9.60 -0.21
N SER A 259 -23.41 -8.65 -0.80
CA SER A 259 -23.46 -8.46 -2.25
C SER A 259 -22.10 -8.04 -2.81
N LEU A 260 -21.44 -7.06 -2.20
CA LEU A 260 -20.10 -6.62 -2.57
C LEU A 260 -19.08 -7.77 -2.46
N LEU A 261 -19.11 -8.51 -1.36
CA LEU A 261 -18.22 -9.67 -1.18
C LEU A 261 -18.47 -10.76 -2.22
N TYR A 262 -19.73 -10.99 -2.59
CA TYR A 262 -20.05 -11.93 -3.66
C TYR A 262 -19.49 -11.48 -5.00
N GLN A 263 -19.58 -10.19 -5.33
CA GLN A 263 -18.98 -9.65 -6.56
C GLN A 263 -17.45 -9.84 -6.59
N ILE A 264 -16.79 -9.69 -5.45
CA ILE A 264 -15.32 -9.81 -5.34
C ILE A 264 -14.86 -11.28 -5.38
N LEU A 265 -15.55 -12.17 -4.65
CA LEU A 265 -15.13 -13.56 -4.45
C LEU A 265 -15.71 -14.54 -5.48
N SER A 266 -16.87 -14.24 -6.09
CA SER A 266 -17.47 -15.15 -7.08
C SER A 266 -16.58 -15.45 -8.30
N PRO A 267 -15.77 -14.51 -8.81
CA PRO A 267 -14.76 -14.81 -9.84
C PRO A 267 -13.60 -15.67 -9.31
N LYS A 268 -13.28 -15.58 -8.01
CA LYS A 268 -12.17 -16.27 -7.32
C LYS A 268 -12.72 -17.44 -6.47
N ARG A 269 -13.33 -18.44 -7.12
CA ARG A 269 -13.96 -19.59 -6.44
C ARG A 269 -12.98 -20.56 -5.76
N ASP A 270 -11.70 -20.23 -5.75
CA ASP A 270 -10.62 -20.94 -5.09
C ASP A 270 -10.23 -20.33 -3.74
N TYR A 271 -10.80 -19.18 -3.38
CA TYR A 271 -10.50 -18.51 -2.11
C TYR A 271 -11.26 -19.15 -0.92
N PRO A 272 -10.55 -19.65 0.12
CA PRO A 272 -11.14 -20.39 1.25
C PRO A 272 -11.76 -19.46 2.30
N ILE A 273 -12.70 -18.59 1.91
CA ILE A 273 -13.29 -17.57 2.81
C ILE A 273 -13.89 -18.15 4.08
N LEU A 274 -14.51 -19.34 4.02
CA LEU A 274 -15.10 -19.98 5.19
C LEU A 274 -14.05 -20.36 6.24
N HIS A 275 -12.82 -20.69 5.84
CA HIS A 275 -11.75 -20.97 6.81
C HIS A 275 -11.47 -19.74 7.65
N HIS A 276 -11.39 -18.56 7.03
CA HIS A 276 -11.17 -17.31 7.75
C HIS A 276 -12.37 -16.91 8.61
N VAL A 277 -13.61 -17.06 8.10
CA VAL A 277 -14.82 -16.73 8.86
C VAL A 277 -14.94 -17.60 10.10
N PHE A 278 -14.76 -18.93 9.97
CA PHE A 278 -14.91 -19.83 11.11
C PHE A 278 -13.86 -19.60 12.20
N ILE A 279 -12.66 -19.11 11.83
CA ILE A 279 -11.57 -18.83 12.77
C ILE A 279 -11.70 -17.44 13.38
N ASN A 280 -11.92 -16.41 12.58
CA ASN A 280 -11.83 -15.02 13.02
C ASN A 280 -13.18 -14.39 13.37
N ALA A 281 -14.28 -14.90 12.82
CA ALA A 281 -15.62 -14.34 13.05
C ALA A 281 -16.71 -15.43 13.03
N PRO A 282 -16.63 -16.44 13.93
CA PRO A 282 -17.54 -17.57 13.94
C PRO A 282 -19.02 -17.18 14.12
N GLN A 283 -19.30 -16.01 14.70
CA GLN A 283 -20.66 -15.45 14.80
C GLN A 283 -21.33 -15.21 13.43
N HIS A 284 -20.54 -15.05 12.36
CA HIS A 284 -21.05 -14.80 11.00
C HIS A 284 -21.06 -16.05 10.11
N LYS A 285 -20.73 -17.22 10.64
CA LYS A 285 -20.56 -18.46 9.85
C LYS A 285 -21.79 -18.83 9.02
N ASP A 286 -23.00 -18.70 9.57
CA ASP A 286 -24.23 -19.10 8.88
C ASP A 286 -24.52 -18.19 7.68
N LEU A 287 -24.26 -16.89 7.85
CA LEU A 287 -24.38 -15.89 6.80
C LEU A 287 -23.44 -16.20 5.63
N PHE A 288 -22.16 -16.48 5.94
CA PHE A 288 -21.17 -16.81 4.90
C PHE A 288 -21.41 -18.18 4.28
N MET A 289 -21.81 -19.21 5.04
CA MET A 289 -22.15 -20.52 4.48
C MET A 289 -23.31 -20.41 3.49
N LYS A 290 -24.33 -19.60 3.79
CA LYS A 290 -25.46 -19.34 2.90
C LYS A 290 -25.03 -18.64 1.61
N LYS A 291 -24.13 -17.65 1.69
CA LYS A 291 -23.69 -16.86 0.52
C LYS A 291 -22.61 -17.56 -0.31
N PHE A 292 -21.75 -18.34 0.33
CA PHE A 292 -20.56 -18.97 -0.27
C PHE A 292 -20.52 -20.49 -0.03
N PRO A 293 -21.56 -21.26 -0.38
CA PRO A 293 -21.61 -22.69 -0.10
C PRO A 293 -20.48 -23.48 -0.80
N TRP A 294 -20.01 -22.98 -1.95
CA TRP A 294 -18.90 -23.58 -2.70
C TRP A 294 -17.57 -23.58 -1.93
N ALA A 295 -17.35 -22.60 -1.03
CA ALA A 295 -16.10 -22.46 -0.31
C ALA A 295 -15.90 -23.55 0.75
N TYR A 296 -16.95 -24.30 1.10
CA TYR A 296 -16.91 -25.34 2.13
C TYR A 296 -15.94 -26.49 1.80
N HIS A 297 -15.79 -26.79 0.50
CA HIS A 297 -14.95 -27.88 0.03
C HIS A 297 -13.52 -27.44 -0.32
N LEU A 298 -13.21 -26.15 -0.18
CA LEU A 298 -11.88 -25.64 -0.48
C LEU A 298 -10.87 -26.06 0.59
N LYS A 299 -9.61 -25.95 0.20
CA LYS A 299 -8.48 -26.11 1.10
C LYS A 299 -7.83 -24.75 1.31
N ASP A 300 -7.31 -24.51 2.50
CA ASP A 300 -6.48 -23.32 2.73
C ASP A 300 -5.12 -23.43 2.04
N HIS A 301 -4.29 -22.39 2.18
CA HIS A 301 -2.92 -22.35 1.63
C HIS A 301 -1.99 -23.45 2.19
N ASN A 302 -2.37 -24.06 3.32
CA ASN A 302 -1.67 -25.19 3.93
C ASN A 302 -2.24 -26.55 3.50
N GLY A 303 -3.22 -26.57 2.59
CA GLY A 303 -3.89 -27.77 2.12
C GLY A 303 -4.91 -28.34 3.11
N ARG A 304 -5.28 -27.61 4.16
CA ARG A 304 -6.23 -28.05 5.19
C ARG A 304 -7.66 -27.91 4.71
N THR A 305 -8.49 -28.91 5.01
CA THR A 305 -9.94 -28.75 4.92
C THR A 305 -10.44 -27.75 5.96
N LEU A 306 -11.68 -27.26 5.80
CA LEU A 306 -12.30 -26.36 6.77
C LEU A 306 -12.23 -26.93 8.20
N HIS A 307 -12.58 -28.21 8.38
CA HIS A 307 -12.47 -28.89 9.67
C HIS A 307 -11.06 -28.89 10.24
N GLN A 308 -10.04 -29.16 9.43
CA GLN A 308 -8.66 -29.19 9.88
C GLN A 308 -8.17 -27.80 10.29
N ALA A 309 -8.57 -26.76 9.56
CA ALA A 309 -8.24 -25.39 9.90
C ALA A 309 -8.88 -24.95 11.23
N VAL A 310 -10.17 -25.26 11.44
CA VAL A 310 -10.88 -24.97 12.70
C VAL A 310 -10.26 -25.76 13.88
N LEU A 311 -9.93 -27.03 13.68
CA LEU A 311 -9.20 -27.84 14.68
C LEU A 311 -7.85 -27.22 15.05
N ALA A 312 -7.10 -26.77 14.05
CA ALA A 312 -5.77 -26.19 14.24
C ALA A 312 -5.80 -24.81 14.91
N ALA A 313 -6.90 -24.06 14.76
CA ALA A 313 -7.09 -22.77 15.43
C ALA A 313 -7.34 -22.90 16.95
N GLY A 314 -7.68 -24.10 17.42
CA GLY A 314 -7.73 -24.45 18.83
C GLY A 314 -9.13 -24.45 19.45
N PRO A 315 -9.20 -24.74 20.76
CA PRO A 315 -10.42 -25.12 21.47
C PRO A 315 -11.47 -23.99 21.57
N ASN A 316 -11.04 -22.73 21.74
CA ASN A 316 -11.97 -21.60 21.80
C ASN A 316 -12.80 -21.45 20.53
N ILE A 317 -12.15 -21.63 19.37
CA ILE A 317 -12.81 -21.59 18.07
C ILE A 317 -13.70 -22.82 17.87
N MET A 318 -13.30 -23.97 18.42
CA MET A 318 -14.08 -25.19 18.32
C MET A 318 -15.40 -25.15 19.08
N ASN A 319 -15.41 -24.60 20.28
CA ASN A 319 -16.64 -24.48 21.07
C ASN A 319 -17.66 -23.56 20.39
N ALA A 320 -17.19 -22.58 19.61
CA ALA A 320 -18.06 -21.77 18.77
C ALA A 320 -18.63 -22.54 17.57
N ASN A 321 -18.20 -23.78 17.33
CA ASN A 321 -18.39 -24.55 16.10
C ASN A 321 -18.72 -26.04 16.30
N ASP A 322 -19.41 -26.42 17.39
CA ASP A 322 -19.77 -27.82 17.71
C ASP A 322 -20.41 -28.61 16.54
N ILE A 323 -21.24 -27.94 15.73
CA ILE A 323 -21.88 -28.54 14.55
C ILE A 323 -20.83 -29.02 13.54
N LEU A 324 -19.74 -28.28 13.36
CA LEU A 324 -18.68 -28.64 12.42
C LEU A 324 -17.98 -29.94 12.86
N LEU A 325 -17.78 -30.12 14.17
CA LEU A 325 -17.20 -31.35 14.70
C LEU A 325 -18.15 -32.55 14.54
N ALA A 326 -19.44 -32.37 14.80
CA ALA A 326 -20.45 -33.41 14.60
C ALA A 326 -20.54 -33.87 13.14
N THR A 327 -20.28 -32.96 12.19
CA THR A 327 -20.35 -33.23 10.74
C THR A 327 -19.09 -33.83 10.12
N LEU A 328 -17.99 -33.99 10.89
CA LEU A 328 -16.80 -34.71 10.41
C LEU A 328 -17.20 -36.10 9.93
N SER A 329 -16.77 -36.52 8.74
CA SER A 329 -16.92 -37.92 8.32
C SER A 329 -15.86 -38.82 8.95
N ASP A 330 -16.14 -40.12 9.04
CA ASP A 330 -15.17 -41.09 9.57
C ASP A 330 -13.84 -41.08 8.78
N ASN A 331 -13.89 -40.83 7.48
CA ASN A 331 -12.71 -40.68 6.64
C ASN A 331 -11.90 -39.42 7.02
N GLN A 332 -12.57 -38.31 7.31
CA GLN A 332 -11.89 -37.08 7.76
C GLN A 332 -11.28 -37.27 9.15
N ILE A 333 -11.93 -38.00 10.06
CA ILE A 333 -11.36 -38.38 11.37
C ILE A 333 -10.07 -39.20 11.21
N GLN A 334 -9.98 -40.02 10.16
CA GLN A 334 -8.78 -40.78 9.84
C GLN A 334 -7.74 -40.00 8.99
N THR A 335 -8.05 -38.78 8.56
CA THR A 335 -7.16 -37.99 7.72
C THR A 335 -6.30 -37.10 8.58
N LYS A 336 -4.98 -37.21 8.41
CA LYS A 336 -4.03 -36.38 9.15
C LYS A 336 -4.02 -34.95 8.61
N ASP A 337 -3.85 -33.99 9.51
CA ASP A 337 -3.56 -32.61 9.15
C ASP A 337 -2.26 -32.56 8.31
N PRO A 338 -2.27 -31.90 7.14
CA PRO A 338 -1.11 -31.90 6.24
C PRO A 338 0.14 -31.24 6.83
N ILE A 339 -0.01 -30.34 7.80
CA ILE A 339 1.10 -29.60 8.42
C ILE A 339 1.62 -30.32 9.65
N THR A 340 0.75 -30.59 10.63
CA THR A 340 1.14 -31.15 11.93
C THR A 340 1.27 -32.67 11.89
N THR A 341 0.75 -33.34 10.86
CA THR A 341 0.65 -34.80 10.73
C THR A 341 -0.17 -35.49 11.82
N LEU A 342 -0.90 -34.71 12.61
CA LEU A 342 -1.77 -35.16 13.69
C LEU A 342 -3.14 -35.57 13.14
N TYR A 343 -3.76 -36.55 13.80
CA TYR A 343 -5.18 -36.82 13.61
C TYR A 343 -6.02 -35.74 14.29
N PRO A 344 -7.28 -35.52 13.88
CA PRO A 344 -8.19 -34.54 14.50
C PRO A 344 -8.22 -34.58 16.04
N PHE A 345 -8.42 -35.76 16.64
CA PHE A 345 -8.43 -35.90 18.10
C PHE A 345 -7.08 -35.52 18.75
N ALA A 346 -5.96 -35.76 18.06
CA ALA A 346 -4.64 -35.42 18.56
C ALA A 346 -4.35 -33.92 18.40
N ALA A 347 -4.81 -33.30 17.31
CA ALA A 347 -4.73 -31.85 17.14
C ALA A 347 -5.46 -31.10 18.25
N MET A 348 -6.64 -31.59 18.65
CA MET A 348 -7.39 -31.06 19.79
C MET A 348 -6.67 -31.21 21.13
N ALA A 349 -5.96 -32.31 21.31
CA ALA A 349 -5.27 -32.62 22.56
C ALA A 349 -3.97 -31.82 22.79
N VAL A 350 -3.42 -31.17 21.75
CA VAL A 350 -2.11 -30.48 21.81
C VAL A 350 -2.23 -29.02 22.30
N GLY A 351 -3.44 -28.47 22.39
CA GLY A 351 -3.66 -27.09 22.87
C GLY A 351 -3.61 -26.94 24.40
N GLU A 352 -3.29 -25.73 24.87
CA GLU A 352 -3.28 -25.35 26.30
C GLU A 352 -4.64 -25.58 26.99
N TYR A 353 -5.73 -25.52 26.23
CA TYR A 353 -7.11 -25.74 26.69
C TYR A 353 -7.74 -26.97 26.01
N ALA A 354 -7.04 -28.10 26.01
CA ALA A 354 -7.53 -29.32 25.37
C ALA A 354 -8.93 -29.74 25.88
N ASP A 355 -9.91 -29.81 24.98
CA ASP A 355 -11.24 -30.36 25.26
C ASP A 355 -11.18 -31.89 25.20
N LEU A 356 -11.01 -32.50 26.37
CA LEU A 356 -10.92 -33.95 26.50
C LEU A 356 -12.23 -34.65 26.10
N GLU A 357 -13.40 -34.03 26.34
CA GLU A 357 -14.68 -34.64 26.00
C GLU A 357 -14.82 -34.81 24.49
N GLN A 358 -14.48 -33.77 23.73
CA GLN A 358 -14.51 -33.82 22.28
C GLN A 358 -13.40 -34.72 21.70
N CYS A 359 -12.22 -34.77 22.34
CA CYS A 359 -11.19 -35.76 22.00
C CYS A 359 -11.72 -37.19 22.13
N TYR A 360 -12.36 -37.51 23.26
CA TYR A 360 -12.96 -38.83 23.50
C TYR A 360 -14.13 -39.11 22.56
N TYR A 361 -14.95 -38.11 22.23
CA TYR A 361 -16.02 -38.24 21.25
C TYR A 361 -15.47 -38.71 19.89
N LEU A 362 -14.43 -38.05 19.37
CA LEU A 362 -13.79 -38.44 18.10
C LEU A 362 -13.18 -39.85 18.15
N LEU A 363 -12.53 -40.21 19.27
CA LEU A 363 -11.95 -41.54 19.46
C LEU A 363 -13.02 -42.63 19.53
N ARG A 364 -14.14 -42.40 20.22
CA ARG A 364 -15.26 -43.35 20.30
C ARG A 364 -15.91 -43.56 18.94
N ARG A 365 -16.01 -42.50 18.15
CA ARG A 365 -16.57 -42.57 16.81
C ARG A 365 -15.69 -43.34 15.84
N GLN A 366 -14.36 -43.26 15.99
CA GLN A 366 -13.43 -43.99 15.13
C GLN A 366 -12.27 -44.61 15.91
N PRO A 367 -12.48 -45.72 16.66
CA PRO A 367 -11.44 -46.31 17.50
C PRO A 367 -10.28 -46.90 16.70
N SER A 368 -10.50 -47.25 15.42
CA SER A 368 -9.48 -47.86 14.55
C SER A 368 -8.25 -46.98 14.30
N VAL A 369 -8.32 -45.66 14.55
CA VAL A 369 -7.15 -44.77 14.49
C VAL A 369 -6.06 -45.15 15.49
N MET A 370 -6.42 -45.77 16.62
CA MET A 370 -5.48 -46.22 17.64
C MET A 370 -4.77 -47.51 17.25
N ASP A 371 -5.46 -48.41 16.54
CA ASP A 371 -4.93 -49.74 16.19
C ASP A 371 -3.82 -49.68 15.14
N LYS A 372 -3.83 -48.66 14.27
CA LYS A 372 -2.88 -48.52 13.15
C LYS A 372 -1.41 -48.38 13.60
N ARG A 373 -1.14 -48.01 14.85
CA ARG A 373 0.24 -47.87 15.38
C ARG A 373 0.95 -49.21 15.60
N SER A 374 0.20 -50.28 15.84
CA SER A 374 0.75 -51.60 16.20
C SER A 374 1.47 -52.33 15.05
N ARG A 375 1.17 -51.99 13.78
CA ARG A 375 1.69 -52.74 12.62
C ARG A 375 3.04 -52.23 12.09
N VAL A 376 3.45 -51.00 12.40
CA VAL A 376 4.71 -50.41 11.89
C VAL A 376 5.95 -50.93 12.66
N GLY A 377 5.78 -51.41 13.89
CA GLY A 377 6.87 -51.97 14.71
C GLY A 377 7.35 -53.36 14.29
N ASN A 378 6.49 -54.18 13.68
CA ASN A 378 6.79 -55.60 13.42
C ASN A 378 7.56 -55.87 12.12
N THR A 379 7.71 -54.88 11.23
CA THR A 379 8.49 -55.03 9.99
C THR A 379 9.98 -54.77 10.17
N ARG A 380 10.40 -53.99 11.19
CA ARG A 380 11.83 -53.75 11.46
C ARG A 380 12.53 -54.92 12.16
N SER A 381 11.81 -55.71 12.96
CA SER A 381 12.37 -56.87 13.67
C SER A 381 12.57 -58.11 12.78
N ARG A 382 11.92 -58.20 11.61
CA ARG A 382 12.12 -59.33 10.67
C ARG A 382 13.32 -59.19 9.72
N LYS A 383 13.86 -57.98 9.49
CA LYS A 383 15.00 -57.79 8.57
C LYS A 383 16.37 -58.04 9.19
N ARG A 384 16.49 -58.10 10.52
CA ARG A 384 17.77 -58.35 11.22
C ARG A 384 18.14 -59.84 11.40
N ARG A 385 17.28 -60.78 11.00
CA ARG A 385 17.52 -62.23 11.15
C ARG A 385 18.02 -62.94 9.88
N LYS A 386 18.34 -62.23 8.80
CA LYS A 386 18.78 -62.83 7.51
C LYS A 386 20.23 -62.54 7.08
N MET A 387 21.11 -62.04 7.96
CA MET A 387 22.55 -61.87 7.64
C MET A 387 23.48 -62.68 8.55
N SER A 388 23.08 -63.90 8.89
CA SER A 388 23.96 -64.88 9.54
C SER A 388 23.80 -66.20 8.79
N LYS A 389 24.51 -66.35 7.67
CA LYS A 389 25.02 -67.62 7.16
C LYS A 389 26.09 -67.36 6.13
#